data_AF-A0A7J8DDB9-F1
#
_entry.id   AF-A0A7J8DDB9-F1
#
_cell.length_a   1.000
_cell.length_b   1.000
_cell.length_c   1.000
_cell.angle_alpha   90.00
_cell.angle_beta   90.00
_cell.angle_gamma   90.00
#
_symmetry.space_group_name_H-M   'P 1'
#
loop_
_entity.id
_entity.type
_entity.pdbx_description
1 polymer ?
#
loop_
_entity_poly.entity_id
_entity_poly.type
_entity_poly.pdbx_seq_one_letter_code
_entity_poly.pdbx_strand_id
1 'polypeptide(L)'
;MGHRTLSSVPALWASIPCPRSELRLDLVLASGQSFRWREQNPAHWSGVLADQVWTLTQTEEQLYCTVYRGEKGQIGRPTPEELKAVHQYFQLDVSLAQLYCHWSSVDPHFQKVAQKFQGLRTSAHPAR
;
A
#
# COMPACT_ATOMS: atom_id res chain seq x y z
N MET A 1 1.89 -21.49 6.94
CA MET A 1 2.98 -20.49 6.91
C MET A 1 2.55 -19.30 7.76
N GLY A 2 3.40 -18.82 8.67
CA GLY A 2 3.06 -17.67 9.52
C GLY A 2 3.11 -16.34 8.77
N HIS A 3 2.26 -15.38 9.15
CA HIS A 3 2.32 -14.01 8.62
C HIS A 3 3.58 -13.30 9.15
N ARG A 4 4.36 -12.72 8.24
CA ARG A 4 5.58 -11.98 8.56
C ARG A 4 5.23 -10.60 9.10
N THR A 5 5.94 -10.17 10.13
CA THR A 5 5.98 -8.78 10.58
C THR A 5 7.34 -8.16 10.27
N LEU A 6 7.39 -6.83 10.14
CA LEU A 6 8.64 -6.12 9.88
C LEU A 6 9.69 -6.36 10.98
N SER A 7 9.26 -6.49 12.23
CA SER A 7 10.13 -6.77 13.38
C SER A 7 10.65 -8.21 13.41
N SER A 8 9.88 -9.19 12.93
CA SER A 8 10.26 -10.61 13.00
C SER A 8 11.33 -11.02 11.97
N VAL A 9 11.23 -10.52 10.74
CA VAL A 9 12.10 -10.93 9.62
C VAL A 9 12.51 -9.74 8.72
N PRO A 10 13.18 -8.72 9.25
CA PRO A 10 13.46 -7.46 8.53
C PRO A 10 14.21 -7.66 7.21
N ALA A 11 15.07 -8.68 7.11
CA ALA A 11 15.84 -9.00 5.91
C ALA A 11 14.99 -9.38 4.68
N LEU A 12 13.71 -9.72 4.87
CA LEU A 12 12.78 -10.11 3.79
C LEU A 12 11.88 -8.97 3.30
N TRP A 13 12.10 -7.75 3.81
CA TRP A 13 11.32 -6.57 3.44
C TRP A 13 12.13 -5.68 2.51
N ALA A 14 11.42 -5.02 1.60
CA ALA A 14 11.91 -3.88 0.85
C ALA A 14 10.99 -2.68 1.08
N SER A 15 11.50 -1.47 0.88
CA SER A 15 10.74 -0.24 1.10
C SER A 15 10.57 0.57 -0.18
N ILE A 16 9.46 1.31 -0.24
CA ILE A 16 9.16 2.32 -1.24
C ILE A 16 8.99 3.65 -0.48
N PRO A 17 9.71 4.73 -0.85
CA PRO A 17 9.46 6.06 -0.30
C PRO A 17 8.02 6.46 -0.57
N CYS A 18 7.22 6.62 0.49
CA CYS A 18 5.80 6.87 0.39
C CYS A 18 5.31 7.50 1.70
N PRO A 19 5.14 8.82 1.75
CA PRO A 19 4.61 9.48 2.93
C PRO A 19 3.14 9.12 3.15
N ARG A 20 2.68 9.18 4.41
CA ARG A 20 1.28 8.90 4.74
C ARG A 20 0.28 9.88 4.12
N SER A 21 0.72 11.10 3.80
CA SER A 21 -0.10 12.05 3.04
C SER A 21 -0.42 11.54 1.63
N GLU A 22 0.45 10.70 1.07
CA GLU A 22 0.27 10.06 -0.22
C GLU A 22 -0.51 8.73 -0.08
N LEU A 23 -0.19 7.87 0.88
CA LEU A 23 -0.89 6.59 1.05
C LEU A 23 -1.15 6.26 2.52
N ARG A 24 -2.40 5.93 2.85
CA ARG A 24 -2.81 5.34 4.13
C ARG A 24 -3.39 3.95 3.91
N LEU A 25 -2.59 2.91 4.19
CA LEU A 25 -3.02 1.51 4.03
C LEU A 25 -4.33 1.20 4.76
N ASP A 26 -4.49 1.69 5.99
CA ASP A 26 -5.68 1.49 6.83
C ASP A 26 -6.94 2.09 6.21
N LEU A 27 -6.83 3.26 5.58
CA LEU A 27 -7.96 3.88 4.90
C LEU A 27 -8.22 3.23 3.54
N VAL A 28 -7.19 2.96 2.76
CA VAL A 28 -7.33 2.45 1.39
C VAL A 28 -7.76 0.99 1.39
N LEU A 29 -7.09 0.12 2.13
CA LEU A 29 -7.33 -1.33 2.08
C LEU A 29 -8.60 -1.75 2.84
N ALA A 30 -9.07 -0.94 3.81
CA ALA A 30 -10.32 -1.19 4.50
C ALA A 30 -11.56 -0.55 3.83
N SER A 31 -11.37 0.38 2.89
CA SER A 31 -12.47 1.15 2.28
C SER A 31 -13.37 0.40 1.28
N GLY A 32 -13.23 -0.93 1.17
CA GLY A 32 -14.04 -1.74 0.23
C GLY A 32 -13.62 -1.62 -1.23
N GLN A 33 -12.55 -0.86 -1.54
CA GLN A 33 -11.98 -0.81 -2.88
C GLN A 33 -11.44 -2.17 -3.34
N SER A 34 -10.91 -2.97 -2.40
CA SER A 34 -10.43 -4.32 -2.66
C SER A 34 -10.76 -5.20 -1.46
N PHE A 35 -11.40 -6.34 -1.72
CA PHE A 35 -11.76 -7.33 -0.70
C PHE A 35 -10.66 -8.37 -0.44
N ARG A 36 -9.50 -8.20 -1.09
CA ARG A 36 -8.39 -9.16 -1.05
C ARG A 36 -7.40 -8.93 0.09
N TRP A 37 -7.55 -7.84 0.84
CA TRP A 37 -6.64 -7.45 1.91
C TRP A 37 -7.26 -7.66 3.27
N ARG A 38 -6.46 -8.17 4.21
CA ARG A 38 -6.84 -8.33 5.62
C ARG A 38 -5.69 -7.91 6.51
N GLU A 39 -6.01 -7.17 7.57
CA GLU A 39 -5.07 -6.90 8.65
C GLU A 39 -4.92 -8.15 9.51
N GLN A 40 -3.79 -8.86 9.35
CA GLN A 40 -3.54 -10.12 10.05
C GLN A 40 -2.74 -9.90 11.35
N ASN A 41 -1.95 -8.83 11.39
CA ASN A 41 -1.30 -8.32 12.59
C ASN A 41 -1.49 -6.79 12.61
N PRO A 42 -1.40 -6.13 13.78
CA PRO A 42 -1.56 -4.68 13.86
C PRO A 42 -0.67 -3.94 12.85
N ALA A 43 -1.29 -3.08 12.04
CA ALA A 43 -0.69 -2.33 10.94
C ALA A 43 -0.05 -3.16 9.81
N HIS A 44 -0.32 -4.47 9.74
CA HIS A 44 0.21 -5.38 8.71
C HIS A 44 -0.91 -6.00 7.88
N TRP A 45 -0.99 -5.54 6.65
CA TRP A 45 -2.03 -5.91 5.70
C TRP A 45 -1.52 -7.02 4.79
N SER A 46 -2.16 -8.18 4.84
CA SER A 46 -1.84 -9.29 3.93
C SER A 46 -2.93 -9.47 2.88
N GLY A 47 -2.53 -9.70 1.64
CA GLY A 47 -3.46 -9.85 0.52
C GLY A 47 -2.80 -10.36 -0.75
N VAL A 48 -3.58 -10.45 -1.81
CA VAL A 48 -3.11 -10.94 -3.12
C VAL A 48 -3.01 -9.78 -4.12
N LEU A 49 -1.84 -9.64 -4.72
CA LEU A 49 -1.50 -8.64 -5.74
C LEU A 49 -0.60 -9.29 -6.79
N ALA A 50 -0.93 -9.13 -8.08
CA ALA A 50 -0.24 -9.76 -9.21
C ALA A 50 0.03 -11.26 -9.00
N ASP A 51 -1.02 -12.00 -8.62
CA ASP A 51 -1.00 -13.45 -8.36
C ASP A 51 -0.02 -13.93 -7.28
N GLN A 52 0.54 -13.00 -6.51
CA GLN A 52 1.41 -13.28 -5.38
C GLN A 52 0.74 -12.82 -4.07
N VAL A 53 1.09 -13.51 -2.98
CA VAL A 53 0.70 -13.07 -1.63
C VAL A 53 1.71 -12.04 -1.15
N TRP A 54 1.20 -10.95 -0.59
CA TRP A 54 1.99 -9.85 -0.05
C TRP A 54 1.60 -9.57 1.39
N THR A 55 2.55 -9.07 2.18
CA THR A 55 2.26 -8.31 3.40
C THR A 55 2.84 -6.91 3.26
N LEU A 56 2.02 -5.91 3.57
CA LEU A 56 2.35 -4.50 3.52
C LEU A 56 2.23 -3.88 4.91
N THR A 57 3.15 -2.99 5.24
CA THR A 57 3.07 -2.13 6.42
C THR A 57 3.72 -0.79 6.09
N GLN A 58 3.50 0.25 6.89
CA GLN A 58 4.00 1.59 6.60
C GLN A 58 4.48 2.31 7.85
N THR A 59 5.55 3.09 7.71
CA THR A 59 5.93 4.12 8.69
C THR A 59 5.32 5.46 8.27
N GLU A 60 5.88 6.57 8.72
CA GLU A 60 5.42 7.90 8.29
C GLU A 60 5.84 8.22 6.85
N GLU A 61 7.01 7.71 6.41
CA GLU A 61 7.66 8.09 5.15
C GLU A 61 7.92 6.91 4.19
N GLN A 62 7.69 5.67 4.64
CA GLN A 62 8.04 4.47 3.89
C GLN A 62 6.91 3.45 3.90
N LEU A 63 6.62 2.89 2.72
CA LEU A 63 5.82 1.70 2.54
C LEU A 63 6.74 0.48 2.49
N TYR A 64 6.59 -0.42 3.45
CA TYR A 64 7.33 -1.68 3.51
C TYR A 64 6.52 -2.82 2.90
N CYS A 65 7.18 -3.60 2.05
CA CYS A 65 6.59 -4.70 1.31
C CYS A 65 7.39 -5.99 1.53
N THR A 66 6.70 -7.10 1.72
CA THR A 66 7.27 -8.45 1.62
C THR A 66 6.35 -9.34 0.79
N VAL A 67 6.94 -10.23 0.02
CA VAL A 67 6.24 -11.14 -0.89
C VAL A 67 6.50 -12.59 -0.48
N TYR A 68 5.47 -13.43 -0.62
CA TYR A 68 5.55 -14.87 -0.37
C TYR A 68 5.59 -15.56 -1.72
N ARG A 69 6.79 -15.96 -2.13
CA ARG A 69 7.00 -16.85 -3.27
C ARG A 69 6.90 -18.27 -2.71
N GLY A 70 6.09 -19.13 -3.35
CA GLY A 70 5.87 -20.51 -2.89
C GLY A 70 7.16 -21.34 -2.84
N GLU A 71 7.06 -22.64 -2.57
CA GLU A 71 8.22 -23.52 -2.31
C GLU A 71 9.31 -23.52 -3.42
N LYS A 72 8.93 -23.19 -4.66
CA LYS A 72 9.85 -23.09 -5.81
C LYS A 72 10.51 -21.72 -5.97
N GLY A 73 10.04 -20.71 -5.24
CA GLY A 73 10.53 -19.34 -5.33
C GLY A 73 11.60 -19.05 -4.28
N GLN A 74 12.65 -18.35 -4.67
CA GLN A 74 13.71 -17.97 -3.73
C GLN A 74 13.14 -17.04 -2.64
N ILE A 75 13.35 -17.42 -1.38
CA ILE A 75 13.04 -16.58 -0.23
C ILE A 75 14.03 -15.41 -0.22
N GLY A 76 13.50 -14.19 -0.26
CA GLY A 76 14.29 -12.97 -0.28
C GLY A 76 13.41 -11.75 -0.39
N ARG A 77 14.02 -10.57 -0.29
CA ARG A 77 13.34 -9.28 -0.47
C ARG A 77 12.61 -9.20 -1.81
N PRO A 78 11.53 -8.42 -1.92
CA PRO A 78 10.94 -8.07 -3.21
C PRO A 78 11.99 -7.54 -4.20
N THR A 79 11.91 -7.99 -5.45
CA THR A 79 12.70 -7.47 -6.56
C THR A 79 12.17 -6.10 -7.00
N PRO A 80 12.98 -5.27 -7.69
CA PRO A 80 12.51 -4.00 -8.25
C PRO A 80 11.26 -4.15 -9.14
N GLU A 81 11.18 -5.21 -9.93
CA GLU A 81 10.06 -5.51 -10.82
C GLU A 81 8.78 -5.81 -10.03
N GLU A 82 8.89 -6.58 -8.93
CA GLU A 82 7.75 -6.86 -8.06
C GLU A 82 7.30 -5.60 -7.28
N LEU A 83 8.24 -4.75 -6.84
CA LEU A 83 7.90 -3.46 -6.23
C LEU A 83 7.20 -2.52 -7.20
N LYS A 84 7.53 -2.58 -8.49
CA LYS A 84 6.82 -1.84 -9.54
C LYS A 84 5.34 -2.23 -9.61
N ALA A 85 5.00 -3.51 -9.41
CA ALA A 85 3.60 -3.94 -9.36
C ALA A 85 2.85 -3.30 -8.18
N VAL A 86 3.49 -3.19 -7.01
CA VAL A 86 2.94 -2.48 -5.84
C VAL A 86 2.78 -0.99 -6.14
N HIS A 87 3.79 -0.38 -6.76
CA HIS A 87 3.77 1.02 -7.17
C HIS A 87 2.59 1.34 -8.09
N GLN A 88 2.39 0.51 -9.11
CA GLN A 88 1.30 0.64 -10.07
C GLN A 88 -0.07 0.37 -9.45
N TYR A 89 -0.18 -0.65 -8.60
CA TYR A 89 -1.44 -0.98 -7.91
C TYR A 89 -1.96 0.20 -7.08
N PHE A 90 -1.07 0.89 -6.36
CA PHE A 90 -1.42 2.10 -5.61
C PHE A 90 -1.31 3.39 -6.42
N GLN A 91 -1.03 3.33 -7.72
CA GLN A 91 -0.87 4.51 -8.59
C GLN A 91 0.08 5.57 -7.98
N LEU A 92 1.21 5.13 -7.43
CA LEU A 92 2.14 6.02 -6.70
C LEU A 92 2.81 7.09 -7.58
N ASP A 93 2.71 6.97 -8.92
CA ASP A 93 3.14 8.01 -9.87
C ASP A 93 2.27 9.28 -9.82
N VAL A 94 1.05 9.18 -9.28
CA VAL A 94 0.12 10.31 -9.17
C VAL A 94 0.28 10.95 -7.79
N SER A 95 0.62 12.24 -7.76
CA SER A 95 0.69 13.00 -6.51
C SER A 95 -0.69 13.28 -5.95
N LEU A 96 -1.02 12.60 -4.85
CA LEU A 96 -2.27 12.82 -4.13
C LEU A 96 -2.30 14.22 -3.52
N ALA A 97 -1.16 14.75 -3.08
CA ALA A 97 -1.05 16.10 -2.55
C ALA A 97 -1.50 17.16 -3.58
N GLN A 98 -1.09 17.02 -4.85
CA GLN A 98 -1.52 17.93 -5.93
C GLN A 98 -3.03 17.84 -6.18
N LEU A 99 -3.58 16.63 -6.21
CA LEU A 99 -5.03 16.42 -6.39
C LEU A 99 -5.83 17.02 -5.23
N TYR A 100 -5.40 16.77 -3.99
CA TYR A 100 -6.03 17.32 -2.79
C TYR A 100 -5.98 18.84 -2.77
N CYS A 101 -4.86 19.44 -3.16
CA CYS A 101 -4.71 20.88 -3.28
C CYS A 101 -5.72 21.46 -4.28
N HIS A 102 -5.79 20.85 -5.48
CA HIS A 102 -6.72 21.27 -6.52
C HIS A 102 -8.20 21.15 -6.06
N TRP A 103 -8.63 19.98 -5.58
CA TRP A 103 -9.99 19.78 -5.13
C TRP A 103 -10.37 20.68 -3.95
N SER A 104 -9.44 20.90 -3.01
CA SER A 104 -9.66 21.83 -1.89
C SER A 104 -9.82 23.28 -2.33
N SER A 105 -9.19 23.69 -3.44
CA SER A 105 -9.30 25.05 -3.98
C SER A 105 -10.65 25.34 -4.63
N VAL A 106 -11.35 24.30 -5.10
CA VAL A 106 -12.63 24.43 -5.81
C VAL A 106 -13.83 23.98 -4.97
N ASP A 107 -13.60 23.24 -3.88
CA ASP A 107 -14.65 22.75 -2.98
C ASP A 107 -14.26 22.92 -1.49
N PRO A 108 -14.87 23.90 -0.78
CA PRO A 108 -14.67 24.10 0.65
C PRO A 108 -15.14 22.94 1.54
N HIS A 109 -16.12 22.15 1.09
CA HIS A 109 -16.53 20.94 1.81
C HIS A 109 -15.44 19.89 1.72
N PHE A 110 -14.91 19.64 0.52
CA PHE A 110 -13.77 18.75 0.31
C PHE A 110 -12.57 19.17 1.17
N GLN A 111 -12.22 20.45 1.19
CA GLN A 111 -11.10 20.96 2.00
C GLN A 111 -11.21 20.57 3.48
N LYS A 112 -12.42 20.65 4.06
CA LYS A 112 -12.67 20.26 5.46
C LYS A 112 -12.53 18.76 5.69
N VAL A 113 -12.99 17.95 4.74
CA VAL A 113 -12.95 16.48 4.82
C VAL A 113 -11.52 15.97 4.61
N ALA A 114 -10.79 16.54 3.65
CA ALA A 114 -9.42 16.16 3.29
C ALA A 114 -8.43 16.29 4.46
N GLN A 115 -8.66 17.23 5.38
CA GLN A 115 -7.85 17.36 6.60
C GLN A 115 -7.95 16.14 7.52
N LYS A 116 -9.07 15.42 7.50
CA LYS A 116 -9.31 14.23 8.33
C LYS A 116 -8.89 12.93 7.64
N PHE A 117 -8.98 12.89 6.31
CA PHE A 117 -8.75 11.70 5.50
C PHE A 117 -7.65 11.92 4.46
N GLN A 118 -6.42 12.11 4.94
CA GLN A 118 -5.23 12.17 4.08
C GLN A 118 -4.80 10.78 3.62
N GLY A 119 -4.07 10.69 2.50
CA GLY A 119 -3.54 9.42 1.98
C GLY A 119 -4.60 8.45 1.44
N LEU A 120 -5.87 8.87 1.32
CA LEU A 120 -6.92 8.08 0.70
C LEU A 120 -6.80 8.17 -0.82
N ARG A 121 -6.41 7.06 -1.45
CA ARG A 121 -6.29 6.96 -2.91
C ARG A 121 -7.06 5.77 -3.46
N THR A 122 -7.27 5.76 -4.78
CA THR A 122 -7.88 4.64 -5.49
C THR A 122 -6.85 3.59 -5.87
N SER A 123 -7.14 2.31 -5.62
CA SER A 123 -6.32 1.20 -6.10
C SER A 123 -6.67 0.83 -7.54
N ALA A 124 -5.66 0.65 -8.39
CA ALA A 124 -5.82 0.13 -9.73
C ALA A 124 -6.15 -1.36 -9.68
N HIS A 125 -7.24 -1.75 -10.32
CA HIS A 125 -7.57 -3.16 -10.54
C HIS A 125 -7.15 -3.51 -11.96
N PRO A 126 -6.27 -4.51 -12.18
CA PRO A 126 -6.09 -5.03 -13.52
C PRO A 126 -7.46 -5.52 -14.01
N ALA A 127 -7.89 -5.03 -15.17
CA ALA A 127 -9.00 -5.62 -15.90
C ALA A 127 -8.67 -7.10 -16.12
N ARG A 128 -9.60 -7.98 -15.76
CA ARG A 128 -9.48 -9.42 -16.03
C ARG A 128 -9.40 -9.68 -17.52
#